data_AF-A0A4R9WKZ1-F1
#
_entry.id   AF-A0A4R9WKZ1-F1
#
_cell.length_a   1.000
_cell.length_b   1.000
_cell.length_c   1.000
_cell.angle_alpha   90.00
_cell.angle_beta   90.00
_cell.angle_gamma   90.00
#
_symmetry.space_group_name_H-M   'P 1'
#
loop_
_entity.id
_entity.type
_entity.pdbx_description
1 polymer ?
#
loop_
_entity_poly.entity_id
_entity_poly.type
_entity_poly.pdbx_seq_one_letter_code
_entity_poly.pdbx_strand_id
1 'polypeptide(L)'
;RDSVAVCVEEARGFRPDMVIGIGGGSCLDFAKCAALLISHGGELQGYYGEFKVPGPTLPLIAIPTTAGTGSEVTPVAVISDPDRTLKVGISS
;
A
#
# COMPACT_ATOMS: atom_id res chain seq x y z
N ARG A 1 5.49 -12.44 -7.42
CA ARG A 1 5.30 -12.70 -5.97
C ARG A 1 4.68 -11.44 -5.38
N ASP A 2 3.59 -11.57 -4.64
CA ASP A 2 2.97 -10.44 -3.94
C ASP A 2 3.85 -10.06 -2.75
N SER A 3 4.69 -9.05 -2.94
CA SER A 3 5.63 -8.58 -1.93
C SER A 3 4.95 -7.89 -0.75
N VAL A 4 3.75 -7.32 -0.94
CA VAL A 4 3.01 -6.66 0.14
C VAL A 4 2.49 -7.69 1.11
N ALA A 5 1.87 -8.77 0.59
CA ALA A 5 1.38 -9.86 1.42
C ALA A 5 2.49 -10.47 2.30
N VAL A 6 3.68 -10.71 1.73
CA VAL A 6 4.84 -11.22 2.48
C VAL A 6 5.22 -10.28 3.63
N CYS A 7 5.31 -8.97 3.37
CA CYS A 7 5.65 -7.99 4.39
C CYS A 7 4.61 -7.94 5.51
N VAL A 8 3.30 -7.99 5.18
CA VAL A 8 2.24 -7.98 6.19
C VAL A 8 2.28 -9.25 7.06
N GLU A 9 2.53 -10.41 6.46
CA GLU A 9 2.69 -11.66 7.21
C GLU A 9 3.88 -11.60 8.19
N GLU A 10 5.03 -11.08 7.76
CA GLU A 10 6.20 -10.88 8.64
C GLU A 10 5.93 -9.87 9.76
N ALA A 11 5.13 -8.83 9.49
CA ALA A 11 4.78 -7.79 10.46
C ALA A 11 3.70 -8.21 11.47
N ARG A 12 2.98 -9.33 11.27
CA ARG A 12 1.85 -9.77 12.12
C ARG A 12 2.22 -9.88 13.60
N GLY A 13 3.40 -10.41 13.91
CA GLY A 13 3.86 -10.56 15.29
C GLY A 13 4.23 -9.23 15.96
N PHE A 14 4.72 -8.27 15.16
CA PHE A 14 5.12 -6.95 15.64
C PHE A 14 3.93 -6.06 16.00
N ARG A 15 2.81 -6.21 15.27
CA ARG A 15 1.57 -5.41 15.43
C ARG A 15 1.86 -3.90 15.40
N PRO A 16 2.30 -3.36 14.25
CA PRO A 16 2.64 -1.95 14.14
C PRO A 16 1.40 -1.06 14.32
N ASP A 17 1.57 0.06 15.02
CA ASP A 17 0.54 1.11 15.15
C ASP A 17 0.64 2.19 14.04
N MET A 18 1.68 2.13 13.20
CA MET A 18 1.98 3.08 12.12
C MET A 18 2.89 2.44 11.08
N VAL A 19 2.83 2.92 9.84
CA VAL A 19 3.76 2.59 8.76
C VAL A 19 4.59 3.83 8.38
N ILE A 20 5.87 3.64 8.10
CA ILE A 20 6.74 4.68 7.55
C ILE A 20 7.27 4.20 6.20
N GLY A 21 6.84 4.86 5.12
CA GLY A 21 7.32 4.60 3.77
C GLY A 21 8.47 5.54 3.42
N ILE A 22 9.59 5.01 2.97
CA ILE A 22 10.76 5.78 2.54
C ILE A 22 11.17 5.32 1.13
N GLY A 23 11.28 6.25 0.19
CA GLY A 23 11.75 5.93 -1.16
C GLY A 23 11.04 6.72 -2.25
N GLY A 24 11.04 6.17 -3.48
CA GLY A 24 10.25 6.70 -4.59
C GLY A 24 8.80 6.21 -4.57
N GLY A 25 8.02 6.57 -5.59
CA GLY A 25 6.59 6.25 -5.66
C GLY A 25 6.25 4.77 -5.46
N SER A 26 7.05 3.84 -5.98
CA SER A 26 6.82 2.40 -5.77
C SER A 26 6.94 1.97 -4.30
N CYS A 27 7.86 2.57 -3.54
CA CYS A 27 8.02 2.28 -2.11
C CYS A 27 6.86 2.88 -1.30
N LEU A 28 6.39 4.06 -1.70
CA LEU A 28 5.28 4.73 -1.03
C LEU A 28 3.94 4.03 -1.30
N ASP A 29 3.69 3.60 -2.54
CA ASP A 29 2.50 2.80 -2.88
C ASP A 29 2.51 1.45 -2.16
N PHE A 30 3.68 0.82 -2.04
CA PHE A 30 3.85 -0.38 -1.22
C PHE A 30 3.46 -0.12 0.24
N ALA A 31 3.94 0.99 0.82
CA ALA A 31 3.65 1.34 2.21
C ALA A 31 2.16 1.62 2.45
N LYS A 32 1.47 2.27 1.49
CA LYS A 32 0.01 2.46 1.51
C LYS A 32 -0.72 1.11 1.53
N CYS A 33 -0.33 0.20 0.64
CA CYS A 33 -0.92 -1.14 0.55
C CYS A 33 -0.66 -1.97 1.82
N ALA A 34 0.54 -1.88 2.41
CA ALA A 34 0.84 -2.54 3.68
C ALA A 34 -0.02 -1.97 4.83
N ALA A 35 -0.12 -0.65 4.96
CA ALA A 35 -0.98 0.00 5.95
C ALA A 35 -2.45 -0.43 5.81
N LEU A 36 -2.95 -0.52 4.57
CA LEU A 36 -4.28 -1.02 4.25
C LEU A 36 -4.49 -2.47 4.72
N LEU A 37 -3.63 -3.40 4.30
CA LEU A 37 -3.78 -4.82 4.65
C LEU A 37 -3.57 -5.10 6.14
N ILE A 38 -2.70 -4.36 6.83
CA ILE A 38 -2.57 -4.50 8.29
C ILE A 38 -3.85 -4.05 9.00
N SER A 39 -4.52 -3.01 8.49
CA SER A 39 -5.73 -2.46 9.09
C SER A 39 -6.97 -3.31 8.84
N HIS A 40 -7.13 -3.81 7.62
CA HIS A 40 -8.38 -4.41 7.14
C HIS A 40 -8.25 -5.89 6.73
N GLY A 41 -7.02 -6.43 6.67
CA GLY A 41 -6.76 -7.80 6.25
C GLY A 41 -7.14 -8.07 4.79
N GLY A 42 -7.36 -9.34 4.46
CA GLY A 42 -7.73 -9.77 3.12
C GLY A 42 -6.58 -9.72 2.12
N GLU A 43 -6.93 -9.64 0.83
CA GLU A 43 -6.00 -9.59 -0.28
C GLU A 43 -6.16 -8.28 -1.07
N LEU A 44 -5.08 -7.77 -1.67
CA LEU A 44 -5.10 -6.49 -2.38
C LEU A 44 -6.13 -6.43 -3.50
N GLN A 45 -6.37 -7.56 -4.17
CA GLN A 45 -7.33 -7.72 -5.25
C GLN A 45 -8.75 -7.32 -4.83
N GLY A 46 -9.10 -7.50 -3.55
CA GLY A 46 -10.39 -7.08 -2.99
C GLY A 46 -10.55 -5.55 -2.90
N TYR A 47 -9.44 -4.82 -2.93
CA TYR A 47 -9.40 -3.36 -2.80
C TYR A 47 -9.14 -2.64 -4.12
N TYR A 48 -8.97 -3.35 -5.23
CA TYR A 48 -8.72 -2.73 -6.54
C TYR A 48 -9.88 -1.81 -6.98
N GLY A 49 -9.53 -0.64 -7.50
CA GLY A 49 -10.47 0.40 -7.93
C GLY A 49 -10.66 1.50 -6.90
N GLU A 50 -11.79 2.19 -7.00
CA GLU A 50 -12.13 3.36 -6.19
C GLU A 50 -13.12 2.99 -5.08
N PHE A 51 -12.96 3.61 -3.91
CA PHE A 51 -13.90 3.51 -2.77
C PHE A 51 -14.12 2.08 -2.25
N LYS A 52 -13.10 1.22 -2.35
CA LYS A 52 -13.11 -0.16 -1.82
C LYS A 52 -12.48 -0.28 -0.44
N VAL A 53 -11.72 0.74 0.00
CA VAL A 53 -11.12 0.77 1.33
C VAL A 53 -12.21 1.04 2.37
N PRO A 54 -12.46 0.14 3.35
CA PRO A 54 -13.64 0.21 4.22
C PRO A 54 -13.65 1.37 5.23
N GLY A 55 -12.50 2.01 5.46
CA GLY A 55 -12.34 3.07 6.43
C GLY A 55 -10.88 3.47 6.61
N PRO A 56 -10.55 4.22 7.68
CA PRO A 56 -9.18 4.65 7.95
C PRO A 56 -8.20 3.46 7.99
N THR A 57 -7.02 3.66 7.43
CA THR A 57 -5.89 2.73 7.55
C THR A 57 -4.95 3.20 8.66
N LEU A 58 -3.97 2.37 9.01
CA LEU A 58 -2.91 2.76 9.92
C LEU A 58 -2.28 4.09 9.48
N PRO A 59 -1.95 4.98 10.42
CA PRO A 59 -1.18 6.18 10.12
C PRO A 59 0.03 5.85 9.24
N LEU A 60 0.24 6.65 8.19
CA LEU A 60 1.34 6.49 7.25
C LEU A 60 2.16 7.79 7.19
N ILE A 61 3.45 7.70 7.47
CA ILE A 61 4.41 8.76 7.16
C ILE A 61 5.09 8.43 5.84
N ALA A 62 4.93 9.29 4.84
CA ALA A 62 5.60 9.16 3.55
C ALA A 62 6.81 10.10 3.48
N ILE A 63 7.99 9.53 3.28
CA ILE A 63 9.27 10.24 3.14
C ILE A 63 9.78 10.02 1.71
N PRO A 64 9.43 10.93 0.77
CA PRO A 64 9.84 10.78 -0.62
C PRO A 64 11.34 11.03 -0.78
N THR A 65 12.00 10.19 -1.59
CA THR A 65 13.43 10.36 -1.97
C THR A 65 13.59 10.77 -3.43
N THR A 66 12.49 10.95 -4.17
CA THR A 66 12.49 11.27 -5.60
C THR A 66 11.53 12.43 -5.89
N ALA A 67 11.92 13.35 -6.76
CA ALA A 67 11.03 14.38 -7.29
C ALA A 67 10.35 13.86 -8.57
N GLY A 68 9.06 13.50 -8.51
CA GLY A 68 8.34 13.03 -9.70
C GLY A 68 6.92 12.54 -9.45
N THR A 69 6.75 11.40 -8.79
CA THR A 69 5.45 10.69 -8.74
C THR A 69 4.38 11.39 -7.92
N GLY A 70 4.76 12.15 -6.89
CA GLY A 70 3.83 12.75 -5.93
C GLY A 70 3.03 11.74 -5.10
N SER A 71 3.46 10.48 -5.02
CA SER A 71 2.73 9.43 -4.29
C SER A 71 2.56 9.78 -2.81
N GLU A 72 3.48 10.52 -2.21
CA GLU A 72 3.38 11.04 -0.84
C GLU A 72 2.16 11.91 -0.56
N VAL A 73 1.54 12.50 -1.60
CA VAL A 73 0.37 13.41 -1.48
C VAL A 73 -0.87 12.92 -2.22
N THR A 74 -0.85 11.72 -2.83
CA THR A 74 -2.03 11.16 -3.51
C THR A 74 -2.71 10.07 -2.67
N PRO A 75 -4.04 9.94 -2.76
CA PRO A 75 -4.77 8.82 -2.14
C PRO A 75 -4.65 7.51 -2.95
N VAL A 76 -3.88 7.52 -4.04
CA VAL A 76 -3.77 6.42 -4.99
C VAL A 76 -2.51 5.60 -4.72
N ALA A 77 -2.64 4.28 -4.66
CA ALA A 77 -1.53 3.34 -4.74
C ALA A 77 -1.59 2.57 -6.05
N VAL A 78 -0.48 2.52 -6.80
CA VAL A 78 -0.38 1.75 -8.04
C VAL A 78 0.53 0.55 -7.84
N ILE A 79 -0.03 -0.65 -8.02
CA ILE A 79 0.64 -1.93 -7.80
C ILE A 79 0.60 -2.79 -9.05
N SER A 80 1.64 -3.59 -9.24
CA SER A 80 1.71 -4.57 -10.33
C SER A 80 0.99 -5.84 -9.92
N ASP A 81 -0.04 -6.23 -10.67
CA ASP A 81 -0.71 -7.53 -10.52
C ASP A 81 0.03 -8.55 -11.43
N PRO A 82 0.75 -9.53 -10.85
CA PRO A 82 1.50 -10.51 -11.63
C PRO A 82 0.61 -11.50 -12.38
N ASP A 83 -0.63 -11.74 -11.94
CA ASP A 83 -1.54 -12.69 -12.58
C ASP A 83 -2.22 -12.06 -13.79
N ARG A 84 -2.44 -10.74 -13.74
CA ARG A 84 -3.02 -9.97 -14.86
C ARG A 84 -2.00 -9.33 -15.78
N THR A 85 -0.70 -9.31 -15.41
CA THR A 85 0.35 -8.58 -16.14
C THR A 85 0.00 -7.10 -16.36
N LEU A 86 -0.73 -6.49 -15.42
CA LEU A 86 -1.21 -5.13 -15.50
C LEU A 86 -0.86 -4.35 -14.23
N LYS A 87 -0.77 -3.01 -14.36
CA LYS A 87 -0.76 -2.11 -13.21
C LYS A 87 -2.20 -1.80 -12.83
N VAL A 88 -2.51 -1.94 -11.55
CA VAL A 88 -3.85 -1.71 -11.00
C VAL A 88 -3.75 -0.65 -9.90
N GLY A 89 -4.75 0.23 -9.85
CA GLY A 89 -4.86 1.29 -8.85
C GLY A 89 -5.80 0.91 -7.72
N ILE A 90 -5.44 1.33 -6.50
CA ILE A 90 -6.31 1.41 -5.34
C ILE A 90 -6.44 2.90 -5.01
N SER A 91 -7.66 3.43 -4.95
CA SER A 91 -7.93 4.83 -4.61
C SER A 91 -8.97 4.93 -3.50
N SER A 92 -8.68 5.75 -2.50
CA SER A 92 -9.48 5.89 -1.27
C SER A 92 -9.97 7.32 -1.06
#